data_AF-A0A8T6DT69-F1
#
_entry.id   AF-A0A8T6DT69-F1
#
_cell.length_a   1.000
_cell.length_b   1.000
_cell.length_c   1.000
_cell.angle_alpha   90.00
_cell.angle_beta   90.00
_cell.angle_gamma   90.00
#
_symmetry.space_group_name_H-M   'P 1'
#
loop_
_entity.id
_entity.type
_entity.pdbx_description
1 polymer ?
#
loop_
_entity_poly.entity_id
_entity_poly.type
_entity_poly.pdbx_seq_one_letter_code
_entity_poly.pdbx_strand_id
1 'polypeptide(L)'
;MLISFTAPYALKATLCGGQAFRWRDEGDGWFGGVIFGNAVRMRRVYDGIEFTSSPDSEASLEPLVRDYLRVDDDMDAIYTALSEDEHLAGAVEQHRGLRVLRQEPWECLVSFICSANNNIPRITQNVEDMAANYGSVLPQFAMSPVDNGDSGMESDISRSTFPPPGALCDAGEQALRGLKLGFRAHNVIGAAQGIVAGDGPDLYALRESDYDHALAELVKLRGVADKVANCVMLFSLDKPQAFPVDVWIVKALRDWYPDAPVPPPLNRNGNKSAPTEKQKREMREWALERYGNHAGYANQYMFHHKRWLDLSVQ
;
A
#
# COMPACT_ATOMS: atom_id res chain seq x y z
N MET A 1 -12.99 16.70 12.78
CA MET A 1 -12.51 17.71 11.81
C MET A 1 -12.96 17.34 10.41
N LEU A 2 -13.18 18.33 9.54
CA LEU A 2 -13.54 18.11 8.13
C LEU A 2 -12.38 18.53 7.22
N ILE A 3 -11.94 17.62 6.35
CA ILE A 3 -11.05 17.92 5.22
C ILE A 3 -11.96 18.14 4.01
N SER A 4 -12.23 19.40 3.69
CA SER A 4 -13.15 19.74 2.60
C SER A 4 -12.50 19.62 1.22
N PHE A 5 -13.23 19.00 0.28
CA PHE A 5 -12.92 18.92 -1.16
C PHE A 5 -14.14 18.43 -1.94
N THR A 6 -14.22 18.75 -3.24
CA THR A 6 -15.37 18.42 -4.09
C THR A 6 -15.14 17.22 -5.01
N ALA A 7 -13.88 16.86 -5.28
CA ALA A 7 -13.53 15.75 -6.15
C ALA A 7 -14.08 14.40 -5.61
N PRO A 8 -14.46 13.46 -6.48
CA PRO A 8 -14.81 12.10 -6.06
C PRO A 8 -13.68 11.45 -5.24
N TYR A 9 -14.05 10.71 -4.20
CA TYR A 9 -13.11 9.98 -3.34
C TYR A 9 -13.74 8.66 -2.88
N ALA A 10 -13.23 7.55 -3.39
CA ALA A 10 -13.66 6.20 -3.07
C ALA A 10 -12.92 5.71 -1.83
N LEU A 11 -13.39 6.14 -0.64
CA LEU A 11 -12.65 5.97 0.62
C LEU A 11 -12.34 4.50 0.92
N LYS A 12 -13.36 3.62 0.89
CA LYS A 12 -13.20 2.18 1.12
C LYS A 12 -12.19 1.54 0.17
N ALA A 13 -12.31 1.82 -1.13
CA ALA A 13 -11.42 1.27 -2.15
C ALA A 13 -9.99 1.78 -1.98
N THR A 14 -9.82 3.03 -1.56
CA THR A 14 -8.50 3.64 -1.31
C THR A 14 -7.84 3.03 -0.08
N LEU A 15 -8.54 2.97 1.06
CA LEU A 15 -7.96 2.54 2.35
C LEU A 15 -7.76 1.01 2.42
N CYS A 16 -8.70 0.24 1.88
CA CYS A 16 -8.71 -1.23 1.99
C CYS A 16 -8.35 -1.92 0.66
N GLY A 17 -7.89 -1.16 -0.33
CA GLY A 17 -7.65 -1.64 -1.70
C GLY A 17 -6.43 -2.52 -1.89
N GLY A 18 -5.56 -2.68 -0.88
CA GLY A 18 -4.31 -3.45 -0.96
C GLY A 18 -3.04 -2.59 -1.08
N GLN A 19 -3.17 -1.27 -1.02
CA GLN A 19 -2.03 -0.36 -0.88
C GLN A 19 -1.61 -0.13 0.58
N ALA A 20 -2.55 -0.22 1.51
CA ALA A 20 -2.36 -0.09 2.95
C ALA A 20 -3.00 -1.28 3.68
N PHE A 21 -2.53 -1.57 4.89
CA PHE A 21 -2.87 -2.81 5.60
C PHE A 21 -3.37 -2.61 7.03
N ARG A 22 -3.38 -1.38 7.55
CA ARG A 22 -3.80 -1.05 8.94
C ARG A 22 -5.16 -0.37 9.06
N TRP A 23 -5.87 -0.21 7.94
CA TRP A 23 -7.24 0.28 7.91
C TRP A 23 -8.24 -0.85 8.13
N ARG A 24 -9.29 -0.58 8.91
CA ARG A 24 -10.40 -1.49 9.18
C ARG A 24 -11.71 -0.77 8.93
N ASP A 25 -12.67 -1.48 8.34
CA ASP A 25 -14.07 -1.04 8.23
C ASP A 25 -14.71 -1.23 9.61
N GLU A 26 -15.24 -0.15 10.20
CA GLU A 26 -15.84 -0.14 11.54
C GLU A 26 -17.38 -0.16 11.49
N GLY A 27 -17.97 -0.23 10.29
CA GLY A 27 -19.40 -0.05 10.09
C GLY A 27 -19.81 1.42 9.95
N ASP A 28 -21.04 1.64 9.46
CA ASP A 28 -21.64 2.96 9.25
C ASP A 28 -20.77 3.95 8.44
N GLY A 29 -19.92 3.42 7.56
CA GLY A 29 -19.01 4.19 6.70
C GLY A 29 -17.74 4.70 7.40
N TRP A 30 -17.52 4.37 8.66
CA TRP A 30 -16.30 4.69 9.39
C TRP A 30 -15.17 3.69 9.10
N PHE A 31 -13.97 4.23 8.95
CA PHE A 31 -12.74 3.47 8.79
C PHE A 31 -11.73 3.88 9.85
N GLY A 32 -11.19 2.91 10.56
CA GLY A 32 -10.21 3.11 11.62
C GLY A 32 -8.82 2.64 11.19
N GLY A 33 -7.81 3.47 11.40
CA GLY A 33 -6.42 3.18 11.06
C GLY A 33 -5.42 3.88 11.98
N VAL A 34 -4.15 3.78 11.62
CA VAL A 34 -3.05 4.48 12.29
C VAL A 34 -2.26 5.26 11.24
N ILE A 35 -2.03 6.54 11.48
CA ILE A 35 -1.29 7.46 10.61
C ILE A 35 -0.20 8.11 11.46
N PHE A 36 1.08 7.88 11.15
CA PHE A 36 2.23 8.53 11.81
C PHE A 36 2.11 8.62 13.35
N GLY A 37 1.82 7.49 13.99
CA GLY A 37 1.71 7.42 15.44
C GLY A 37 0.40 7.98 16.03
N ASN A 38 -0.60 8.23 15.19
CA ASN A 38 -1.94 8.66 15.62
C ASN A 38 -2.99 7.63 15.23
N ALA A 39 -3.87 7.27 16.15
CA ALA A 39 -5.10 6.55 15.84
C ALA A 39 -6.03 7.53 15.12
N VAL A 40 -6.54 7.12 13.95
CA VAL A 40 -7.41 7.96 13.12
C VAL A 40 -8.66 7.20 12.74
N ARG A 41 -9.82 7.83 12.90
CA ARG A 41 -11.09 7.35 12.34
C ARG A 41 -11.56 8.33 11.30
N MET A 42 -12.01 7.86 10.15
CA MET A 42 -12.51 8.73 9.08
C MET A 42 -13.70 8.14 8.33
N ARG A 43 -14.58 9.01 7.84
CA ARG A 43 -15.67 8.64 6.94
C ARG A 43 -15.84 9.66 5.83
N ARG A 44 -16.32 9.21 4.68
CA ARG A 44 -16.72 10.11 3.60
C ARG A 44 -18.03 10.81 3.98
N VAL A 45 -18.08 12.12 3.90
CA VAL A 45 -19.31 12.94 3.98
C VAL A 45 -19.58 13.57 2.62
N TYR A 46 -20.52 14.52 2.47
CA TYR A 46 -20.84 15.10 1.16
C TYR A 46 -19.70 15.98 0.63
N ASP A 47 -19.19 16.87 1.46
CA ASP A 47 -18.26 17.96 1.13
C ASP A 47 -16.81 17.68 1.51
N GLY A 48 -16.49 16.44 1.90
CA GLY A 48 -15.12 16.01 2.15
C GLY A 48 -15.02 14.71 2.95
N ILE A 49 -13.96 14.60 3.74
CA ILE A 49 -13.74 13.52 4.70
C ILE A 49 -13.77 14.08 6.11
N GLU A 50 -14.66 13.56 6.93
CA GLU A 50 -14.65 13.82 8.36
C GLU A 50 -13.68 12.83 9.03
N PHE A 51 -12.84 13.33 9.94
CA PHE A 51 -11.95 12.49 10.73
C PHE A 51 -11.81 12.93 12.19
N THR A 52 -11.42 12.01 13.05
CA THR A 52 -11.00 12.21 14.44
C THR A 52 -9.63 11.59 14.69
N SER A 53 -8.89 12.11 15.68
CA SER A 53 -7.53 11.63 15.95
C SER A 53 -7.12 11.66 17.43
N SER A 54 -6.12 10.83 17.77
CA SER A 54 -5.39 10.82 19.05
C SER A 54 -4.01 10.20 18.89
N PRO A 55 -2.99 10.64 19.65
CA PRO A 55 -3.06 11.67 20.71
C PRO A 55 -3.11 13.11 20.18
N ASP A 56 -2.66 13.35 18.96
CA ASP A 56 -2.64 14.69 18.40
C ASP A 56 -4.07 15.13 18.06
N SER A 57 -4.35 16.41 18.34
CA SER A 57 -5.63 17.02 17.99
C SER A 57 -5.85 17.00 16.47
N GLU A 58 -7.09 16.98 16.04
CA GLU A 58 -7.39 16.97 14.61
C GLU A 58 -6.89 18.25 13.92
N ALA A 59 -6.84 19.39 14.64
CA ALA A 59 -6.31 20.65 14.11
C ALA A 59 -4.82 20.56 13.78
N SER A 60 -4.03 19.90 14.62
CA SER A 60 -2.60 19.68 14.36
C SER A 60 -2.37 18.60 13.31
N LEU A 61 -3.23 17.58 13.25
CA LEU A 61 -3.05 16.44 12.34
C LEU A 61 -3.62 16.68 10.94
N GLU A 62 -4.52 17.65 10.75
CA GLU A 62 -5.20 17.89 9.46
C GLU A 62 -4.25 17.99 8.26
N PRO A 63 -3.15 18.76 8.30
CA PRO A 63 -2.24 18.84 7.15
C PRO A 63 -1.62 17.48 6.79
N LEU A 64 -1.32 16.67 7.81
CA LEU A 64 -0.76 15.33 7.63
C LEU A 64 -1.79 14.35 7.09
N VAL A 65 -3.04 14.39 7.57
CA VAL A 65 -4.13 13.53 7.04
C VAL A 65 -4.47 13.94 5.61
N ARG A 66 -4.51 15.25 5.31
CA ARG A 66 -4.68 15.79 3.96
C ARG A 66 -3.60 15.27 3.01
N ASP A 67 -2.33 15.36 3.43
CA ASP A 67 -1.17 14.86 2.69
C ASP A 67 -1.24 13.34 2.49
N TYR A 68 -1.53 12.58 3.55
CA TYR A 68 -1.67 11.12 3.51
C TYR A 68 -2.72 10.64 2.50
N LEU A 69 -3.86 11.32 2.45
CA LEU A 69 -4.99 11.00 1.56
C LEU A 69 -4.81 11.53 0.13
N ARG A 70 -3.79 12.35 -0.13
CA ARG A 70 -3.54 12.98 -1.44
C ARG A 70 -4.79 13.62 -2.06
N VAL A 71 -5.58 14.32 -1.24
CA VAL A 71 -6.83 14.94 -1.70
C VAL A 71 -6.58 16.03 -2.76
N ASP A 72 -5.39 16.62 -2.75
CA ASP A 72 -4.98 17.71 -3.64
C ASP A 72 -4.38 17.21 -4.98
N ASP A 73 -4.26 15.88 -5.21
CA ASP A 73 -3.88 15.37 -6.53
C ASP A 73 -4.92 15.83 -7.58
N ASP A 74 -4.43 16.28 -8.73
CA ASP A 74 -5.24 16.70 -9.90
C ASP A 74 -5.88 15.48 -10.56
N MET A 75 -7.03 15.07 -10.03
CA MET A 75 -7.74 13.91 -10.54
C MET A 75 -8.30 14.11 -11.92
N ASP A 76 -8.64 15.33 -12.32
CA ASP A 76 -9.18 15.56 -13.66
C ASP A 76 -8.10 15.30 -14.71
N ALA A 77 -6.88 15.77 -14.48
CA ALA A 77 -5.73 15.42 -15.32
C ALA A 77 -5.45 13.90 -15.34
N ILE A 78 -5.50 13.24 -14.17
CA ILE A 78 -5.33 11.78 -14.08
C ILE A 78 -6.43 11.05 -14.87
N TYR A 79 -7.69 11.43 -14.70
CA TYR A 79 -8.80 10.80 -15.42
C TYR A 79 -8.69 11.01 -16.92
N THR A 80 -8.35 12.21 -17.38
CA THR A 80 -8.11 12.49 -18.79
C THR A 80 -7.00 11.58 -19.34
N ALA A 81 -5.82 11.56 -18.70
CA ALA A 81 -4.70 10.75 -19.17
C ALA A 81 -5.02 9.24 -19.20
N LEU A 82 -5.69 8.72 -18.17
CA LEU A 82 -6.02 7.29 -18.12
C LEU A 82 -7.17 6.91 -19.05
N SER A 83 -8.08 7.83 -19.37
CA SER A 83 -9.25 7.53 -20.22
C SER A 83 -8.95 7.58 -21.71
N GLU A 84 -7.75 8.03 -22.12
CA GLU A 84 -7.22 7.85 -23.48
C GLU A 84 -6.95 6.36 -23.81
N ASP A 85 -6.76 5.54 -22.78
CA ASP A 85 -6.60 4.10 -22.88
C ASP A 85 -7.97 3.40 -22.70
N GLU A 86 -8.44 2.73 -23.74
CA GLU A 86 -9.78 2.12 -23.76
C GLU A 86 -10.00 1.06 -22.66
N HIS A 87 -8.94 0.37 -22.23
CA HIS A 87 -9.03 -0.64 -21.16
C HIS A 87 -9.12 0.01 -19.79
N LEU A 88 -8.46 1.17 -19.61
CA LEU A 88 -8.51 1.93 -18.36
C LEU A 88 -9.75 2.81 -18.26
N ALA A 89 -10.30 3.31 -19.36
CA ALA A 89 -11.48 4.18 -19.33
C ALA A 89 -12.65 3.55 -18.55
N GLY A 90 -12.94 2.26 -18.80
CA GLY A 90 -13.96 1.52 -18.07
C GLY A 90 -13.61 1.30 -16.59
N ALA A 91 -12.33 1.06 -16.29
CA ALA A 91 -11.85 0.92 -14.91
C ALA A 91 -11.94 2.24 -14.14
N VAL A 92 -11.63 3.36 -14.78
CA VAL A 92 -11.72 4.72 -14.22
C VAL A 92 -13.16 5.05 -13.89
N GLU A 93 -14.10 4.82 -14.81
CA GLU A 93 -15.51 5.10 -14.60
C GLU A 93 -16.09 4.25 -13.46
N GLN A 94 -15.79 2.95 -13.46
CA GLN A 94 -16.28 2.01 -12.43
C GLN A 94 -15.73 2.33 -11.03
N HIS A 95 -14.51 2.87 -10.94
CA HIS A 95 -13.79 3.09 -9.69
C HIS A 95 -13.40 4.56 -9.48
N ARG A 96 -14.26 5.48 -9.92
CA ARG A 96 -14.01 6.93 -9.78
C ARG A 96 -13.74 7.31 -8.32
N GLY A 97 -12.71 8.12 -8.13
CA GLY A 97 -12.25 8.57 -6.81
C GLY A 97 -11.28 7.62 -6.11
N LEU A 98 -10.85 6.52 -6.74
CA LEU A 98 -9.74 5.72 -6.21
C LEU A 98 -8.45 6.56 -6.20
N ARG A 99 -7.79 6.60 -5.03
CA ARG A 99 -6.59 7.42 -4.81
C ARG A 99 -5.38 6.55 -4.46
N VAL A 100 -4.20 7.11 -4.65
CA VAL A 100 -2.94 6.59 -4.11
C VAL A 100 -2.67 7.28 -2.77
N LEU A 101 -2.36 6.52 -1.73
CA LEU A 101 -2.00 7.04 -0.41
C LEU A 101 -0.52 7.44 -0.35
N ARG A 102 -0.20 8.28 0.63
CA ARG A 102 1.16 8.68 0.99
C ARG A 102 1.48 8.24 2.41
N GLN A 103 1.86 6.97 2.52
CA GLN A 103 2.11 6.27 3.78
C GLN A 103 3.47 6.64 4.39
N GLU A 104 3.64 6.29 5.67
CA GLU A 104 4.94 6.35 6.35
C GLU A 104 5.92 5.37 5.66
N PRO A 105 7.09 5.83 5.18
CA PRO A 105 7.99 5.01 4.36
C PRO A 105 8.44 3.69 4.99
N TRP A 106 8.73 3.68 6.29
CA TRP A 106 9.19 2.48 6.98
C TRP A 106 8.07 1.43 7.13
N GLU A 107 6.89 1.84 7.59
CA GLU A 107 5.71 0.97 7.66
C GLU A 107 5.35 0.44 6.28
N CYS A 108 5.39 1.29 5.24
CA CYS A 108 5.14 0.89 3.86
C CYS A 108 6.14 -0.18 3.40
N LEU A 109 7.44 0.06 3.61
CA LEU A 109 8.51 -0.88 3.27
C LEU A 109 8.30 -2.25 3.91
N VAL A 110 8.13 -2.31 5.23
CA VAL A 110 7.98 -3.58 5.94
C VAL A 110 6.70 -4.29 5.51
N SER A 111 5.60 -3.54 5.33
CA SER A 111 4.33 -4.08 4.85
C SER A 111 4.46 -4.76 3.48
N PHE A 112 5.19 -4.15 2.55
CA PHE A 112 5.39 -4.74 1.23
C PHE A 112 6.43 -5.87 1.20
N ILE A 113 7.40 -5.89 2.11
CA ILE A 113 8.23 -7.09 2.37
C ILE A 113 7.31 -8.25 2.84
N CYS A 114 6.37 -7.97 3.74
CA CYS A 114 5.35 -8.94 4.20
C CYS A 114 4.41 -9.40 3.07
N SER A 115 4.24 -8.60 2.01
CA SER A 115 3.37 -8.91 0.87
C SER A 115 3.91 -9.98 -0.08
N ALA A 116 5.22 -10.22 -0.10
CA ALA A 116 5.85 -11.11 -1.08
C ALA A 116 5.29 -12.53 -1.00
N ASN A 117 4.60 -13.03 -2.04
CA ASN A 117 3.92 -14.35 -2.05
C ASN A 117 2.93 -14.55 -0.89
N ASN A 118 2.11 -13.55 -0.60
CA ASN A 118 1.15 -13.55 0.52
C ASN A 118 -0.23 -13.06 0.06
N ASN A 119 -1.23 -13.09 0.94
CA ASN A 119 -2.56 -12.54 0.68
C ASN A 119 -2.89 -11.42 1.68
N ILE A 120 -3.78 -10.50 1.28
CA ILE A 120 -4.10 -9.31 2.07
C ILE A 120 -4.49 -9.61 3.51
N PRO A 121 -5.40 -10.56 3.81
CA PRO A 121 -5.73 -10.89 5.21
C PRO A 121 -4.51 -11.26 6.05
N ARG A 122 -3.60 -12.09 5.53
CA ARG A 122 -2.39 -12.49 6.26
C ARG A 122 -1.35 -11.37 6.33
N ILE A 123 -1.24 -10.52 5.32
CA ILE A 123 -0.37 -9.33 5.35
C ILE A 123 -0.83 -8.39 6.47
N THR A 124 -2.13 -8.05 6.47
CA THR A 124 -2.76 -7.23 7.50
C THR A 124 -2.52 -7.82 8.90
N GLN A 125 -2.72 -9.13 9.07
CA GLN A 125 -2.43 -9.78 10.35
C GLN A 125 -0.96 -9.65 10.75
N ASN A 126 -0.01 -9.91 9.84
CA ASN A 126 1.42 -9.79 10.17
C ASN A 126 1.81 -8.36 10.57
N VAL A 127 1.29 -7.34 9.86
CA VAL A 127 1.55 -5.93 10.13
C VAL A 127 0.96 -5.52 11.49
N GLU A 128 -0.28 -5.90 11.76
CA GLU A 128 -0.95 -5.58 13.04
C GLU A 128 -0.33 -6.34 14.22
N ASP A 129 0.09 -7.60 14.04
CA ASP A 129 0.80 -8.37 15.07
C ASP A 129 2.14 -7.71 15.42
N MET A 130 2.90 -7.25 14.42
CA MET A 130 4.15 -6.53 14.67
C MET A 130 3.91 -5.22 15.42
N ALA A 131 2.88 -4.46 15.04
CA ALA A 131 2.48 -3.25 15.76
C ALA A 131 2.09 -3.55 17.21
N ALA A 132 1.26 -4.57 17.43
CA ALA A 132 0.79 -4.93 18.76
C ALA A 132 1.92 -5.40 19.69
N ASN A 133 2.90 -6.15 19.17
CA ASN A 133 3.96 -6.74 19.99
C ASN A 133 5.19 -5.84 20.19
N TYR A 134 5.48 -4.98 19.21
CA TYR A 134 6.74 -4.21 19.18
C TYR A 134 6.54 -2.71 18.96
N GLY A 135 5.31 -2.27 18.72
CA GLY A 135 4.94 -0.86 18.68
C GLY A 135 4.62 -0.29 20.07
N SER A 136 4.45 1.03 20.13
CA SER A 136 4.00 1.72 21.34
C SER A 136 2.48 1.80 21.37
N VAL A 137 1.87 1.48 22.51
CA VAL A 137 0.41 1.54 22.68
C VAL A 137 -0.06 2.98 22.52
N LEU A 138 -1.07 3.19 21.69
CA LEU A 138 -1.72 4.47 21.51
C LEU A 138 -2.76 4.69 22.62
N PRO A 139 -2.92 5.94 23.12
CA PRO A 139 -3.97 6.25 24.08
C PRO A 139 -5.33 5.84 23.53
N GLN A 140 -6.15 5.22 24.39
CA GLN A 140 -7.45 4.68 24.00
C GLN A 140 -8.29 5.74 23.27
N PHE A 141 -8.67 5.39 22.05
CA PHE A 141 -9.83 5.96 21.39
C PHE A 141 -10.90 4.88 21.41
N ALA A 142 -12.15 5.22 21.72
CA ALA A 142 -13.26 4.30 21.61
C ALA A 142 -13.41 3.89 20.13
N MET A 143 -12.81 2.76 19.77
CA MET A 143 -13.02 2.07 18.51
C MET A 143 -14.16 1.10 18.73
N SER A 144 -15.17 1.11 17.86
CA SER A 144 -16.22 0.08 17.95
C SER A 144 -15.59 -1.30 17.80
N PRO A 145 -16.05 -2.32 18.56
CA PRO A 145 -15.62 -3.69 18.36
C PRO A 145 -15.94 -4.12 16.94
N VAL A 146 -14.98 -4.77 16.27
CA VAL A 146 -15.23 -5.42 14.99
C VAL A 146 -15.69 -6.84 15.26
N ASP A 147 -16.84 -7.22 14.68
CA ASP A 147 -17.34 -8.59 14.66
C ASP A 147 -16.40 -9.46 13.81
N ASN A 148 -15.54 -10.24 14.47
CA ASN A 148 -14.67 -11.21 13.82
C ASN A 148 -15.34 -12.61 13.70
N GLY A 149 -16.68 -12.67 13.74
CA GLY A 149 -17.40 -13.95 13.70
C GLY A 149 -17.17 -14.81 14.94
N ASP A 150 -16.66 -14.22 16.02
CA ASP A 150 -16.57 -14.84 17.34
C ASP A 150 -17.32 -13.93 18.32
N SER A 151 -18.31 -14.52 18.99
CA SER A 151 -19.41 -13.83 19.64
C SER A 151 -18.96 -12.89 20.76
N GLY A 152 -19.38 -11.62 20.65
CA GLY A 152 -19.82 -10.78 21.77
C GLY A 152 -18.81 -10.51 22.89
N MET A 153 -17.99 -9.47 22.71
CA MET A 153 -17.48 -8.66 23.82
C MET A 153 -17.08 -7.28 23.28
N GLU A 154 -17.55 -6.19 23.88
CA GLU A 154 -16.96 -4.87 23.69
C GLU A 154 -15.52 -4.93 24.17
N SER A 155 -14.57 -5.16 23.26
CA SER A 155 -13.15 -5.11 23.58
C SER A 155 -12.63 -3.73 23.21
N ASP A 156 -12.11 -3.02 24.20
CA ASP A 156 -11.22 -1.88 24.01
C ASP A 156 -10.05 -2.32 23.12
N ILE A 157 -10.13 -2.08 21.81
CA ILE A 157 -9.01 -2.38 20.91
C ILE A 157 -8.00 -1.23 21.03
N SER A 158 -7.11 -1.33 22.02
CA SER A 158 -5.91 -0.49 22.04
C SER A 158 -5.06 -0.81 20.80
N ARG A 159 -4.88 0.16 19.91
CA ARG A 159 -3.95 0.02 18.78
C ARG A 159 -2.56 0.50 19.18
N SER A 160 -1.56 0.05 18.44
CA SER A 160 -0.17 0.48 18.64
C SER A 160 0.36 1.20 17.40
N THR A 161 1.38 2.03 17.60
CA THR A 161 2.23 2.53 16.51
C THR A 161 2.87 1.35 15.76
N PHE A 162 3.36 1.59 14.55
CA PHE A 162 4.21 0.60 13.90
C PHE A 162 5.62 0.63 14.53
N PRO A 163 6.27 -0.53 14.78
CA PRO A 163 7.56 -0.56 15.45
C PRO A 163 8.64 0.16 14.65
N PRO A 164 9.48 1.01 15.29
CA PRO A 164 10.65 1.56 14.63
C PRO A 164 11.66 0.44 14.28
N PRO A 165 12.59 0.67 13.34
CA PRO A 165 13.58 -0.33 12.92
C PRO A 165 14.32 -0.98 14.10
N GLY A 166 14.78 -0.17 15.07
CA GLY A 166 15.49 -0.65 16.26
C GLY A 166 14.69 -1.65 17.09
N ALA A 167 13.38 -1.42 17.28
CA ALA A 167 12.53 -2.33 18.04
C ALA A 167 12.40 -3.70 17.36
N LEU A 168 12.37 -3.74 16.02
CA LEU A 168 12.38 -5.01 15.29
C LEU A 168 13.74 -5.71 15.37
N CYS A 169 14.84 -4.95 15.32
CA CYS A 169 16.19 -5.51 15.52
C CYS A 169 16.33 -6.16 16.91
N ASP A 170 15.86 -5.48 17.95
CA ASP A 170 15.91 -5.98 19.34
C ASP A 170 15.05 -7.24 19.52
N ALA A 171 13.88 -7.28 18.89
CA ALA A 171 13.01 -8.46 18.92
C ALA A 171 13.65 -9.68 18.23
N GLY A 172 14.32 -9.45 17.09
CA GLY A 172 15.04 -10.48 16.34
C GLY A 172 14.16 -11.43 15.51
N GLU A 173 14.81 -12.23 14.66
CA GLU A 173 14.12 -13.03 13.64
C GLU A 173 13.19 -14.09 14.24
N GLN A 174 13.61 -14.75 15.32
CA GLN A 174 12.83 -15.83 15.92
C GLN A 174 11.50 -15.32 16.49
N ALA A 175 11.48 -14.10 17.02
CA ALA A 175 10.27 -13.47 17.54
C ALA A 175 9.29 -13.16 16.39
N LEU A 176 9.80 -12.61 15.27
CA LEU A 176 8.98 -12.39 14.06
C LEU A 176 8.47 -13.70 13.42
N ARG A 177 9.23 -14.79 13.50
CA ARG A 177 8.75 -16.12 13.10
C ARG A 177 7.61 -16.60 14.00
N GLY A 178 7.63 -16.26 15.29
CA GLY A 178 6.52 -16.47 16.23
C GLY A 178 5.22 -15.78 15.78
N LEU A 179 5.32 -14.63 15.13
CA LEU A 179 4.20 -13.91 14.50
C LEU A 179 3.81 -14.46 13.10
N LYS A 180 4.30 -15.64 12.74
CA LYS A 180 3.97 -16.35 11.49
C LYS A 180 4.40 -15.62 10.20
N LEU A 181 5.43 -14.78 10.23
CA LEU A 181 5.98 -14.14 9.02
C LEU A 181 6.69 -15.14 8.08
N GLY A 182 7.12 -16.29 8.60
CA GLY A 182 7.84 -17.32 7.85
C GLY A 182 9.21 -16.82 7.38
N PHE A 183 9.57 -17.07 6.11
CA PHE A 183 10.85 -16.59 5.55
C PHE A 183 10.96 -15.05 5.53
N ARG A 184 9.84 -14.33 5.59
CA ARG A 184 9.83 -12.87 5.57
C ARG A 184 10.38 -12.25 6.85
N ALA A 185 10.33 -12.99 7.97
CA ALA A 185 10.96 -12.56 9.23
C ALA A 185 12.43 -12.20 9.01
N HIS A 186 13.15 -13.06 8.27
CA HIS A 186 14.55 -12.83 7.92
C HIS A 186 14.77 -11.57 7.07
N ASN A 187 13.85 -11.30 6.13
CA ASN A 187 13.91 -10.12 5.28
C ASN A 187 13.63 -8.84 6.06
N VAL A 188 12.59 -8.84 6.91
CA VAL A 188 12.23 -7.71 7.76
C VAL A 188 13.38 -7.35 8.71
N ILE A 189 13.97 -8.34 9.38
CA ILE A 189 15.13 -8.11 10.25
C ILE A 189 16.32 -7.60 9.46
N GLY A 190 16.63 -8.17 8.29
CA GLY A 190 17.73 -7.70 7.46
C GLY A 190 17.55 -6.25 6.99
N ALA A 191 16.32 -5.86 6.61
CA ALA A 191 16.02 -4.48 6.25
C ALA A 191 16.13 -3.53 7.45
N ALA A 192 15.59 -3.93 8.62
CA ALA A 192 15.70 -3.16 9.86
C ALA A 192 17.16 -2.94 10.27
N GLN A 193 17.98 -4.00 10.22
CA GLN A 193 19.41 -3.94 10.54
C GLN A 193 20.16 -3.01 9.60
N GLY A 194 19.89 -3.09 8.29
CA GLY A 194 20.50 -2.18 7.30
C GLY A 194 20.21 -0.71 7.62
N ILE A 195 18.97 -0.38 7.98
CA ILE A 195 18.59 0.99 8.36
C ILE A 195 19.28 1.43 9.66
N VAL A 196 19.25 0.58 10.71
CA VAL A 196 19.85 0.91 12.02
C VAL A 196 21.36 1.07 11.93
N ALA A 197 22.05 0.27 11.11
CA ALA A 197 23.49 0.35 10.92
C ALA A 197 23.93 1.57 10.08
N GLY A 198 23.01 2.25 9.40
CA GLY A 198 23.32 3.31 8.44
C GLY A 198 23.82 2.81 7.08
N ASP A 199 23.73 1.50 6.83
CA ASP A 199 24.08 0.88 5.53
C ASP A 199 22.91 0.95 4.53
N GLY A 200 21.68 1.11 5.04
CA GLY A 200 20.45 1.31 4.27
C GLY A 200 20.18 2.79 3.97
N PRO A 201 19.28 3.09 3.01
CA PRO A 201 18.96 4.47 2.67
C PRO A 201 18.15 5.17 3.76
N ASP A 202 18.31 6.48 3.85
CA ASP A 202 17.32 7.34 4.49
C ASP A 202 16.06 7.36 3.62
N LEU A 203 15.03 6.62 4.05
CA LEU A 203 13.78 6.46 3.31
C LEU A 203 13.07 7.80 3.08
N TYR A 204 13.15 8.75 4.00
CA TYR A 204 12.53 10.07 3.81
C TYR A 204 13.29 10.89 2.77
N ALA A 205 14.62 10.82 2.76
CA ALA A 205 15.43 11.51 1.75
C ALA A 205 15.17 10.99 0.32
N LEU A 206 14.82 9.71 0.15
CA LEU A 206 14.45 9.15 -1.16
C LEU A 206 13.19 9.77 -1.77
N ARG A 207 12.35 10.43 -0.97
CA ARG A 207 11.19 11.17 -1.48
C ARG A 207 11.60 12.30 -2.42
N GLU A 208 12.73 12.95 -2.13
CA GLU A 208 13.27 14.07 -2.91
C GLU A 208 14.24 13.63 -4.03
N SER A 209 14.65 12.36 -4.07
CA SER A 209 15.56 11.86 -5.10
C SER A 209 14.87 11.64 -6.46
N ASP A 210 15.62 11.37 -7.51
CA ASP A 210 15.02 10.83 -8.73
C ASP A 210 14.57 9.37 -8.54
N TYR A 211 13.80 8.88 -9.51
CA TYR A 211 13.20 7.54 -9.51
C TYR A 211 14.24 6.43 -9.56
N ASP A 212 15.25 6.54 -10.43
CA ASP A 212 16.23 5.48 -10.65
C ASP A 212 17.14 5.33 -9.42
N HIS A 213 17.51 6.44 -8.79
CA HIS A 213 18.24 6.44 -7.53
C HIS A 213 17.42 5.80 -6.41
N ALA A 214 16.16 6.21 -6.22
CA ALA A 214 15.29 5.61 -5.21
C ALA A 214 15.15 4.09 -5.40
N LEU A 215 14.93 3.64 -6.64
CA LEU A 215 14.85 2.23 -6.98
C LEU A 215 16.16 1.49 -6.65
N ALA A 216 17.29 2.05 -7.07
CA ALA A 216 18.61 1.45 -6.87
C ALA A 216 18.98 1.34 -5.38
N GLU A 217 18.61 2.32 -4.55
CA GLU A 217 18.84 2.26 -3.10
C GLU A 217 17.91 1.24 -2.42
N LEU A 218 16.63 1.22 -2.77
CA LEU A 218 15.67 0.31 -2.15
C LEU A 218 16.00 -1.16 -2.40
N VAL A 219 16.43 -1.54 -3.61
CA VAL A 219 16.72 -2.95 -3.93
C VAL A 219 17.99 -3.49 -3.27
N LYS A 220 18.81 -2.63 -2.64
CA LYS A 220 19.92 -3.08 -1.79
C LYS A 220 19.42 -3.67 -0.48
N LEU A 221 18.23 -3.27 -0.03
CA LEU A 221 17.64 -3.77 1.22
C LEU A 221 17.20 -5.23 1.06
N ARG A 222 17.40 -6.00 2.13
CA ARG A 222 17.09 -7.42 2.12
C ARG A 222 15.59 -7.66 1.90
N GLY A 223 15.27 -8.54 0.96
CA GLY A 223 13.89 -8.90 0.63
C GLY A 223 13.13 -7.84 -0.17
N VAL A 224 13.82 -6.80 -0.64
CA VAL A 224 13.26 -5.78 -1.53
C VAL A 224 13.71 -6.09 -2.96
N ALA A 225 12.79 -6.61 -3.76
CA ALA A 225 12.96 -6.76 -5.20
C ALA A 225 12.21 -5.64 -5.95
N ASP A 226 12.29 -5.62 -7.28
CA ASP A 226 11.74 -4.56 -8.15
C ASP A 226 10.26 -4.23 -7.83
N LYS A 227 9.41 -5.26 -7.65
CA LYS A 227 8.00 -5.07 -7.25
C LYS A 227 7.86 -4.36 -5.90
N VAL A 228 8.61 -4.80 -4.89
CA VAL A 228 8.51 -4.24 -3.53
C VAL A 228 8.99 -2.79 -3.53
N ALA A 229 10.14 -2.52 -4.17
CA ALA A 229 10.66 -1.17 -4.30
C ALA A 229 9.65 -0.23 -4.98
N ASN A 230 9.03 -0.67 -6.09
CA ASN A 230 8.02 0.13 -6.78
C ASN A 230 6.76 0.37 -5.92
N CYS A 231 6.32 -0.60 -5.10
CA CYS A 231 5.23 -0.36 -4.15
C CYS A 231 5.60 0.75 -3.16
N VAL A 232 6.78 0.68 -2.56
CA VAL A 232 7.26 1.69 -1.59
C VAL A 232 7.36 3.06 -2.25
N MET A 233 7.95 3.12 -3.44
CA MET A 233 8.08 4.36 -4.21
C MET A 233 6.73 5.01 -4.54
N LEU A 234 5.75 4.20 -4.99
CA LEU A 234 4.42 4.69 -5.33
C LEU A 234 3.65 5.19 -4.09
N PHE A 235 3.64 4.38 -3.03
CA PHE A 235 2.75 4.55 -1.89
C PHE A 235 3.35 5.34 -0.73
N SER A 236 4.63 5.75 -0.79
CA SER A 236 5.26 6.51 0.31
C SER A 236 6.34 7.52 -0.12
N LEU A 237 6.96 7.37 -1.31
CA LEU A 237 8.12 8.20 -1.71
C LEU A 237 7.85 9.15 -2.89
N ASP A 238 6.57 9.44 -3.16
CA ASP A 238 6.14 10.38 -4.21
C ASP A 238 6.77 10.14 -5.58
N LYS A 239 6.85 8.86 -6.00
CA LYS A 239 7.18 8.51 -7.38
C LYS A 239 5.91 8.08 -8.13
N PRO A 240 5.11 9.02 -8.65
CA PRO A 240 3.83 8.70 -9.29
C PRO A 240 3.99 7.86 -10.58
N GLN A 241 5.19 7.84 -11.17
CA GLN A 241 5.56 6.97 -12.29
C GLN A 241 5.92 5.53 -11.87
N ALA A 242 5.98 5.21 -10.57
CA ALA A 242 6.31 3.85 -10.12
C ALA A 242 5.21 2.86 -10.50
N PHE A 243 5.61 1.70 -11.04
CA PHE A 243 4.69 0.70 -11.57
C PHE A 243 5.01 -0.70 -11.01
N PRO A 244 4.42 -1.08 -9.86
CA PRO A 244 4.67 -2.39 -9.26
C PRO A 244 4.07 -3.53 -10.10
N VAL A 245 4.90 -4.45 -10.58
CA VAL A 245 4.43 -5.60 -11.39
C VAL A 245 4.23 -6.84 -10.51
N ASP A 246 2.98 -7.06 -10.11
CA ASP A 246 2.56 -8.25 -9.37
C ASP A 246 1.77 -9.24 -10.26
N VAL A 247 1.20 -10.30 -9.67
CA VAL A 247 0.45 -11.30 -10.43
C VAL A 247 -0.84 -10.75 -11.05
N TRP A 248 -1.48 -9.75 -10.46
CA TRP A 248 -2.70 -9.13 -10.97
C TRP A 248 -2.39 -8.17 -12.12
N ILE A 249 -1.31 -7.40 -11.99
CA ILE A 249 -0.81 -6.55 -13.06
C ILE A 249 -0.35 -7.40 -14.24
N VAL A 250 0.35 -8.51 -14.02
CA VAL A 250 0.70 -9.46 -15.11
C VAL A 250 -0.54 -10.01 -15.81
N LYS A 251 -1.63 -10.30 -15.07
CA LYS A 251 -2.90 -10.72 -15.67
C LYS A 251 -3.55 -9.58 -16.46
N ALA A 252 -3.62 -8.38 -15.90
CA ALA A 252 -4.19 -7.21 -16.58
C ALA A 252 -3.43 -6.89 -17.87
N LEU A 253 -2.09 -6.80 -17.79
CA LEU A 253 -1.24 -6.56 -18.95
C LEU A 253 -1.44 -7.62 -20.05
N ARG A 254 -1.51 -8.90 -19.68
CA ARG A 254 -1.71 -9.99 -20.64
C ARG A 254 -3.07 -9.91 -21.33
N ASP A 255 -4.12 -9.63 -20.56
CA ASP A 255 -5.49 -9.73 -21.05
C ASP A 255 -5.92 -8.48 -21.82
N TRP A 256 -5.31 -7.33 -21.50
CA TRP A 256 -5.70 -6.03 -22.07
C TRP A 256 -4.75 -5.57 -23.17
N TYR A 257 -3.45 -5.87 -23.10
CA TYR A 257 -2.46 -5.28 -24.00
C TYR A 257 -1.68 -6.35 -24.78
N PRO A 258 -2.04 -6.61 -26.05
CA PRO A 258 -1.31 -7.54 -26.90
C PRO A 258 0.15 -7.15 -27.15
N ASP A 259 0.48 -5.85 -27.04
CA ASP A 259 1.81 -5.27 -27.22
C ASP A 259 2.64 -5.21 -25.93
N ALA A 260 2.06 -5.49 -24.77
CA ALA A 260 2.82 -5.52 -23.51
C ALA A 260 3.82 -6.70 -23.51
N PRO A 261 5.04 -6.52 -22.97
CA PRO A 261 6.10 -7.53 -22.98
C PRO A 261 5.87 -8.63 -21.93
N VAL A 262 4.67 -9.20 -21.89
CA VAL A 262 4.29 -10.24 -20.94
C VAL A 262 4.71 -11.60 -21.49
N PRO A 263 5.50 -12.40 -20.74
CA PRO A 263 5.89 -13.72 -21.22
C PRO A 263 4.68 -14.68 -21.31
N PRO A 264 4.79 -15.71 -22.17
CA PRO A 264 3.83 -16.79 -22.21
C PRO A 264 3.61 -17.40 -20.82
N PRO A 265 2.37 -17.84 -20.50
CA PRO A 265 2.04 -18.39 -19.18
C PRO A 265 2.73 -19.74 -18.93
N LEU A 266 3.13 -20.44 -20.00
CA LEU A 266 3.84 -21.71 -19.96
C LEU A 266 5.28 -21.52 -20.45
N ASN A 267 6.23 -22.15 -19.76
CA ASN A 267 7.61 -22.23 -20.22
C ASN A 267 7.75 -23.22 -21.39
N ARG A 268 8.96 -23.35 -21.93
CA ARG A 268 9.27 -24.25 -23.06
C ARG A 268 8.91 -25.72 -22.82
N ASN A 269 8.76 -26.13 -21.56
CA ASN A 269 8.41 -27.49 -21.16
C ASN A 269 6.91 -27.65 -20.89
N GLY A 270 6.08 -26.63 -21.17
CA GLY A 270 4.63 -26.66 -20.93
C GLY A 270 4.22 -26.41 -19.48
N ASN A 271 5.14 -26.04 -18.59
CA ASN A 271 4.83 -25.79 -17.17
C ASN A 271 4.55 -24.31 -16.91
N LYS A 272 3.61 -24.02 -16.00
CA LYS A 272 3.36 -22.64 -15.54
C LYS A 272 4.65 -22.00 -15.04
N SER A 273 4.97 -20.81 -15.54
CA SER A 273 6.15 -20.06 -15.13
C SER A 273 5.80 -18.62 -14.76
N ALA A 274 6.30 -18.18 -13.60
CA ALA A 274 6.25 -16.77 -13.23
C ALA A 274 7.25 -15.96 -14.10
N PRO A 275 6.94 -14.69 -14.42
CA PRO A 275 7.89 -13.81 -15.07
C PRO A 275 9.17 -13.64 -14.24
N THR A 276 10.32 -13.63 -14.93
CA THR A 276 11.62 -13.29 -14.35
C THR A 276 11.69 -11.82 -13.96
N GLU A 277 12.65 -11.43 -13.12
CA GLU A 277 12.85 -10.02 -12.74
C GLU A 277 13.16 -9.14 -13.95
N LYS A 278 13.90 -9.66 -14.95
CA LYS A 278 14.12 -8.94 -16.22
C LYS A 278 12.80 -8.64 -16.94
N GLN A 279 11.90 -9.63 -17.02
CA GLN A 279 10.60 -9.45 -17.69
C GLN A 279 9.68 -8.52 -16.92
N LYS A 280 9.72 -8.54 -15.58
CA LYS A 280 9.00 -7.57 -14.75
C LYS A 280 9.50 -6.15 -14.99
N ARG A 281 10.82 -5.98 -15.11
CA ARG A 281 11.41 -4.69 -15.48
C ARG A 281 10.96 -4.22 -16.87
N GLU A 282 10.95 -5.11 -17.87
CA GLU A 282 10.47 -4.76 -19.22
C GLU A 282 8.98 -4.34 -19.20
N MET A 283 8.14 -5.02 -18.42
CA MET A 283 6.72 -4.63 -18.22
C MET A 283 6.59 -3.27 -17.51
N ARG A 284 7.45 -3.00 -16.52
CA ARG A 284 7.52 -1.71 -15.83
C ARG A 284 7.94 -0.59 -16.78
N GLU A 285 9.03 -0.76 -17.51
CA GLU A 285 9.55 0.21 -18.49
C GLU A 285 8.49 0.52 -19.56
N TRP A 286 7.81 -0.50 -20.10
CA TRP A 286 6.68 -0.33 -21.03
C TRP A 286 5.56 0.56 -20.43
N ALA A 287 5.21 0.36 -19.15
CA ALA A 287 4.18 1.17 -18.50
C ALA A 287 4.64 2.61 -18.24
N LEU A 288 5.92 2.81 -17.90
CA LEU A 288 6.51 4.14 -17.75
C LEU A 288 6.51 4.91 -19.07
N GLU A 289 6.88 4.27 -20.18
CA GLU A 289 6.85 4.88 -21.52
C GLU A 289 5.43 5.26 -21.93
N ARG A 290 4.44 4.41 -21.59
CA ARG A 290 3.04 4.60 -21.99
C ARG A 290 2.31 5.66 -21.17
N TYR A 291 2.48 5.67 -19.85
CA TYR A 291 1.68 6.50 -18.94
C TYR A 291 2.48 7.62 -18.26
N GLY A 292 3.81 7.62 -18.37
CA GLY A 292 4.68 8.62 -17.74
C GLY A 292 4.40 8.74 -16.23
N ASN A 293 4.16 9.98 -15.78
CA ASN A 293 3.83 10.27 -14.38
C ASN A 293 2.46 9.73 -13.92
N HIS A 294 1.63 9.22 -14.82
CA HIS A 294 0.34 8.59 -14.46
C HIS A 294 0.44 7.07 -14.30
N ALA A 295 1.62 6.47 -14.50
CA ALA A 295 1.78 5.01 -14.47
C ALA A 295 1.34 4.39 -13.13
N GLY A 296 1.61 5.04 -11.99
CA GLY A 296 1.19 4.56 -10.68
C GLY A 296 -0.32 4.54 -10.49
N TYR A 297 -1.02 5.55 -11.01
CA TYR A 297 -2.48 5.56 -11.03
C TYR A 297 -3.03 4.53 -12.01
N ALA A 298 -2.45 4.39 -13.20
CA ALA A 298 -2.80 3.33 -14.16
C ALA A 298 -2.68 1.94 -13.48
N ASN A 299 -1.56 1.69 -12.78
CA ASN A 299 -1.34 0.47 -12.01
C ASN A 299 -2.44 0.24 -10.98
N GLN A 300 -2.78 1.26 -10.20
CA GLN A 300 -3.77 1.16 -9.13
C GLN A 300 -5.16 0.83 -9.68
N TYR A 301 -5.55 1.44 -10.81
CA TYR A 301 -6.80 1.15 -11.51
C TYR A 301 -6.80 -0.25 -12.13
N MET A 302 -5.71 -0.67 -12.80
CA MET A 302 -5.57 -2.04 -13.33
C MET A 302 -5.72 -3.08 -12.22
N PHE A 303 -4.97 -2.92 -11.14
CA PHE A 303 -4.97 -3.83 -10.01
C PHE A 303 -6.35 -3.94 -9.37
N HIS A 304 -6.96 -2.79 -9.05
CA HIS A 304 -8.26 -2.76 -8.38
C HIS A 304 -9.37 -3.35 -9.27
N HIS A 305 -9.43 -2.94 -10.53
CA HIS A 305 -10.45 -3.42 -11.46
C HIS A 305 -10.30 -4.91 -11.77
N LYS A 306 -9.07 -5.40 -11.99
CA LYS A 306 -8.83 -6.82 -12.28
C LYS A 306 -9.20 -7.72 -11.10
N ARG A 307 -8.93 -7.28 -9.87
CA ARG A 307 -9.35 -7.99 -8.65
C ARG A 307 -10.85 -7.93 -8.42
N TRP A 308 -11.48 -6.80 -8.70
CA TRP A 308 -12.93 -6.65 -8.61
C TRP A 308 -13.65 -7.63 -9.55
N LEU A 309 -13.24 -7.70 -10.83
CA LEU A 309 -13.80 -8.65 -11.80
C LEU A 309 -13.69 -10.11 -11.33
N ASP A 310 -12.54 -10.52 -10.78
CA ASP A 310 -12.32 -11.89 -10.32
C ASP A 310 -13.22 -12.26 -9.11
N LEU A 311 -13.47 -11.31 -8.22
CA LEU A 311 -14.36 -11.48 -7.06
C LEU A 311 -15.84 -11.43 -7.45
N SER A 312 -16.22 -10.71 -8.52
CA SER A 312 -17.61 -10.66 -9.00
C SER A 312 -18.05 -11.89 -9.79
N VAL A 313 -17.11 -12.76 -10.17
CA VAL A 313 -17.37 -14.00 -10.93
C VAL A 313 -17.44 -15.23 -10.00
N GLN A 314 -17.09 -15.09 -8.72
CA GLN A 314 -17.17 -16.13 -7.67
C GLN A 314 -18.48 -16.03 -6.89
#